data_AF-A0A1G5IPF3-F1
#
_entry.id   AF-A0A1G5IPF3-F1
#
_cell.length_a   1.000
_cell.length_b   1.000
_cell.length_c   1.000
_cell.angle_alpha   90.00
_cell.angle_beta   90.00
_cell.angle_gamma   90.00
#
_symmetry.space_group_name_H-M   'P 1'
#
loop_
_entity.id
_entity.type
_entity.pdbx_description
1 polymer ?
#
loop_
_entity_poly.entity_id
_entity_poly.type
_entity_poly.pdbx_seq_one_letter_code
_entity_poly.pdbx_strand_id
1 'polypeptide(L)'
;MQSNDPKPDDLDLVDEASLESFPASDPPAWIGTRPGPIDVSALLERASRARTVWNHALEEAARLADESGAAELSSRIRALKRSEPDA
;
A
#
# COMPACT_ATOMS: atom_id res chain seq x y z
N MET A 1 15.82 61.43 2.16
CA MET A 1 16.66 60.23 2.27
C MET A 1 16.32 59.36 1.08
N GLN A 2 17.26 59.13 0.16
CA GLN A 2 17.06 58.17 -0.92
C GLN A 2 17.13 56.78 -0.31
N SER A 3 16.05 56.01 -0.41
CA SER A 3 16.04 54.60 -0.02
C SER A 3 16.84 53.83 -1.07
N ASN A 4 18.06 53.44 -0.71
CA ASN A 4 18.89 52.52 -1.50
C ASN A 4 18.33 51.10 -1.33
N ASP A 5 17.12 50.85 -1.82
CA ASP A 5 16.63 49.48 -1.91
C ASP A 5 17.31 48.81 -3.11
N PRO A 6 18.02 47.70 -2.92
CA PRO A 6 18.66 46.98 -4.02
C PRO A 6 17.58 46.49 -4.99
N LYS A 7 17.86 46.63 -6.28
CA LYS A 7 17.00 46.14 -7.36
C LYS A 7 16.91 44.61 -7.23
N PRO A 8 15.73 43.98 -7.44
CA PRO A 8 15.53 42.54 -7.18
C PRO A 8 16.48 41.60 -7.94
N ASP A 9 17.13 42.08 -9.02
CA ASP A 9 18.09 41.29 -9.81
C ASP A 9 19.49 41.13 -9.16
N ASP A 10 19.76 41.77 -8.02
CA ASP A 10 21.08 41.80 -7.34
C ASP A 10 21.15 40.96 -6.05
N LEU A 11 20.10 40.20 -5.71
CA LEU A 11 20.09 39.36 -4.51
C LEU A 11 20.77 38.01 -4.79
N ASP A 12 21.65 37.57 -3.88
CA ASP A 12 22.17 36.20 -3.90
C ASP A 12 21.01 35.21 -3.73
N LEU A 13 21.09 34.03 -4.36
CA LEU A 13 20.07 32.98 -4.27
C LEU A 13 19.76 32.57 -2.82
N VAL A 14 20.74 32.71 -1.93
CA VAL A 14 20.59 32.46 -0.49
C VAL A 14 19.73 33.53 0.19
N ASP A 15 19.91 34.80 -0.19
CA ASP A 15 19.12 35.93 0.31
C ASP A 15 17.71 35.90 -0.29
N GLU A 16 17.63 35.61 -1.60
CA GLU A 16 16.56 34.94 -2.35
C GLU A 16 15.59 34.12 -1.48
N ALA A 17 16.07 32.92 -1.17
CA ALA A 17 15.32 31.88 -0.48
C ALA A 17 14.97 32.24 0.98
N SER A 18 15.68 33.19 1.59
CA SER A 18 15.39 33.66 2.95
C SER A 18 14.20 34.63 3.01
N LEU A 19 13.96 35.36 1.92
CA LEU A 19 12.79 36.21 1.76
C LEU A 19 11.54 35.42 1.35
N GLU A 20 11.71 34.29 0.67
CA GLU A 20 10.64 33.37 0.30
C GLU A 20 10.20 32.53 1.51
N SER A 21 9.08 32.92 2.14
CA SER A 21 8.43 32.04 3.11
C SER A 21 7.70 30.93 2.36
N PHE A 22 8.32 29.77 2.24
CA PHE A 22 7.61 28.57 1.82
C PHE A 22 6.56 28.25 2.88
N PRO A 23 5.30 27.96 2.51
CA PRO A 23 4.35 27.43 3.47
C PRO A 23 5.02 26.23 4.13
N ALA A 24 5.03 26.18 5.45
CA ALA A 24 5.47 25.00 6.17
C ALA A 24 4.60 23.86 5.64
N SER A 25 5.18 23.06 4.74
CA SER A 25 4.49 21.93 4.15
C SER A 25 4.15 21.03 5.32
N ASP A 26 2.88 20.94 5.68
CA ASP A 26 2.43 19.97 6.67
C ASP A 26 3.06 18.62 6.28
N PRO A 27 3.70 17.91 7.24
CA PRO A 27 4.36 16.65 6.91
C PRO A 27 3.32 15.72 6.27
N PRO A 28 3.71 14.93 5.25
CA PRO A 28 2.79 13.99 4.63
C PRO A 28 2.16 13.14 5.73
N ALA A 29 0.85 12.90 5.60
CA ALA A 29 0.07 12.15 6.56
C ALA A 29 0.49 10.67 6.60
N TRP A 30 1.66 10.37 7.16
CA TRP A 30 2.06 9.03 7.61
C TRP A 30 1.35 8.69 8.92
N ILE A 31 0.03 8.90 8.96
CA ILE A 31 -0.78 8.48 10.09
C ILE A 31 -0.79 6.95 10.01
N GLY A 32 0.03 6.33 10.84
CA GLY A 32 0.05 4.88 11.02
C GLY A 32 -1.37 4.40 11.26
N THR A 33 -1.71 3.32 10.58
CA THR A 33 -2.93 2.52 10.78
C THR A 33 -3.41 2.57 12.23
N ARG A 34 -4.64 3.08 12.42
CA ARG A 34 -5.48 3.12 13.64
C ARG A 34 -4.77 2.61 14.92
N PRO A 35 -4.32 3.50 15.81
CA PRO A 35 -3.87 3.09 17.13
C PRO A 35 -5.11 2.68 17.95
N GLY A 36 -5.38 1.39 18.04
CA GLY A 36 -6.47 0.82 18.83
C GLY A 36 -6.28 -0.69 19.01
N PRO A 37 -6.93 -1.30 20.02
CA PRO A 37 -6.90 -2.74 20.20
C PRO A 37 -7.32 -3.44 18.91
N ILE A 38 -6.53 -4.43 18.47
CA ILE A 38 -6.88 -5.25 17.32
C ILE A 38 -8.07 -6.11 17.73
N ASP A 39 -9.19 -5.96 17.02
CA ASP A 39 -10.30 -6.91 17.11
C ASP A 39 -9.87 -8.23 16.46
N VAL A 40 -9.39 -9.16 17.30
CA VAL A 40 -8.87 -10.46 16.87
C VAL A 40 -9.97 -11.28 16.20
N SER A 41 -11.21 -11.23 16.70
CA SER A 41 -12.34 -11.95 16.11
C SER A 41 -12.65 -11.45 14.71
N ALA A 42 -12.75 -10.12 14.53
CA ALA A 42 -12.96 -9.54 13.21
C ALA A 42 -11.80 -9.83 12.24
N LEU A 43 -10.57 -9.86 12.76
CA LEU A 43 -9.38 -10.21 11.97
C LEU A 43 -9.40 -11.68 11.52
N LEU A 44 -9.74 -12.62 12.41
CA LEU A 44 -9.85 -14.04 12.09
C LEU A 44 -10.98 -14.30 11.09
N GLU A 45 -12.13 -13.64 11.26
CA GLU A 45 -13.23 -13.70 10.29
C GLU A 45 -12.82 -13.16 8.91
N ARG A 46 -12.10 -12.03 8.88
CA ARG A 46 -11.54 -11.50 7.63
C ARG A 46 -10.55 -12.47 6.99
N ALA A 47 -9.67 -13.08 7.79
CA ALA A 47 -8.69 -14.05 7.30
C ALA A 47 -9.37 -15.31 6.76
N SER A 48 -10.41 -15.80 7.42
CA SER A 48 -11.23 -16.93 6.97
C SER A 48 -11.89 -16.64 5.63
N ARG A 49 -12.57 -15.50 5.50
CA ARG A 49 -13.18 -15.08 4.21
C ARG A 49 -12.15 -14.94 3.09
N ALA A 50 -11.00 -14.34 3.38
CA ALA A 50 -9.92 -14.19 2.40
C ALA A 50 -9.38 -15.56 1.95
N ARG A 51 -9.25 -16.53 2.86
CA ARG A 51 -8.85 -17.90 2.56
C ARG A 51 -9.87 -18.59 1.64
N THR A 52 -11.17 -18.44 1.91
CA THR A 52 -12.24 -19.02 1.07
C THR A 52 -12.18 -18.49 -0.36
N VAL A 53 -12.09 -17.16 -0.53
CA VAL A 53 -11.99 -16.53 -1.86
C VAL A 53 -10.71 -16.99 -2.59
N TRP A 54 -9.59 -17.05 -1.88
CA TRP A 54 -8.31 -17.52 -2.42
C TRP A 54 -8.39 -18.97 -2.91
N ASN A 55 -8.88 -19.88 -2.07
CA ASN A 55 -8.97 -21.29 -2.39
C ASN A 55 -9.94 -21.54 -3.56
N HIS A 56 -11.04 -20.78 -3.63
CA HIS A 56 -11.98 -20.85 -4.76
C HIS A 56 -11.30 -20.40 -6.07
N ALA A 57 -10.58 -19.28 -6.06
CA ALA A 57 -9.87 -18.79 -7.24
C ALA A 57 -8.81 -19.78 -7.73
N LEU A 58 -8.10 -20.45 -6.81
CA LEU A 58 -7.15 -21.50 -7.16
C LEU A 58 -7.83 -22.72 -7.79
N GLU A 59 -9.01 -23.13 -7.31
CA GLU A 59 -9.73 -24.27 -7.91
C GLU A 59 -10.21 -23.95 -9.34
N GLU A 60 -10.73 -22.75 -9.55
CA GLU A 60 -11.12 -22.28 -10.89
C GLU A 60 -9.92 -22.21 -11.84
N ALA A 61 -8.77 -21.70 -11.36
CA ALA A 61 -7.55 -21.68 -12.16
C ALA A 61 -7.03 -23.09 -12.48
N ALA A 62 -7.10 -24.01 -11.52
CA ALA A 62 -6.72 -25.41 -11.74
C ALA A 62 -7.65 -26.09 -12.77
N ARG A 63 -8.95 -25.81 -12.71
CA ARG A 63 -9.93 -26.29 -13.69
C ARG A 63 -9.59 -25.83 -15.11
N LEU A 64 -9.30 -24.53 -15.29
CA LEU A 64 -8.91 -23.99 -16.60
C LEU A 64 -7.60 -24.60 -17.12
N ALA A 65 -6.65 -24.89 -16.23
CA ALA A 65 -5.42 -25.59 -16.59
C ALA A 65 -5.67 -27.05 -17.02
N ASP A 66 -6.59 -27.76 -16.34
CA ASP A 66 -7.02 -29.10 -16.73
C ASP A 66 -7.70 -29.11 -18.11
N GLU A 67 -8.59 -28.16 -18.37
CA GLU A 67 -9.25 -27.97 -19.69
C GLU A 67 -8.23 -27.70 -20.81
N SER A 68 -7.09 -27.09 -20.48
CA SER A 68 -5.99 -26.81 -21.40
C SER A 68 -5.01 -27.98 -21.54
N GLY A 69 -5.24 -29.11 -20.86
CA GLY A 69 -4.36 -30.28 -20.86
C GLY A 69 -3.09 -30.14 -20.01
N ALA A 70 -2.99 -29.10 -19.17
CA ALA A 70 -1.84 -28.81 -18.32
C ALA A 70 -1.98 -29.41 -16.91
N ALA A 71 -2.05 -30.74 -16.82
CA ALA A 71 -2.33 -31.48 -15.58
C ALA A 71 -1.28 -31.29 -14.46
N GLU A 72 0.00 -31.09 -14.82
CA GLU A 72 1.03 -30.78 -13.84
C GLU A 72 0.82 -29.39 -13.22
N LEU A 73 0.45 -28.41 -14.06
CA LEU A 73 0.18 -27.05 -13.62
C LEU A 73 -1.05 -27.00 -12.71
N SER A 74 -2.15 -27.67 -13.07
CA SER A 74 -3.34 -27.73 -12.22
C SER A 74 -3.04 -28.35 -10.85
N SER A 75 -2.21 -29.41 -10.82
CA SER A 75 -1.75 -30.03 -9.57
C SER A 75 -0.94 -29.07 -8.71
N ARG A 76 -0.02 -28.31 -9.31
CA ARG A 76 0.77 -27.28 -8.62
C ARG A 76 -0.11 -26.15 -8.09
N ILE A 77 -1.15 -25.74 -8.83
CA ILE A 77 -2.10 -24.72 -8.39
C ILE A 77 -2.87 -25.20 -7.16
N ARG A 78 -3.38 -26.44 -7.17
CA ARG A 78 -4.10 -27.01 -6.01
C ARG A 78 -3.23 -27.11 -4.77
N ALA A 79 -1.93 -27.33 -4.92
CA ALA A 79 -0.97 -27.35 -3.81
C ALA A 79 -0.81 -26.00 -3.10
N LEU A 80 -1.22 -24.88 -3.71
CA LEU A 80 -1.18 -23.54 -3.11
C LEU A 80 -2.38 -23.22 -2.20
N LYS A 81 -3.35 -24.14 -2.10
CA LYS A 81 -4.52 -23.96 -1.24
C LYS A 81 -4.08 -23.90 0.22
N ARG A 82 -4.72 -23.00 0.97
CA ARG A 82 -4.44 -22.81 2.40
C ARG A 82 -5.40 -23.65 3.22
N SER A 83 -4.86 -24.45 4.14
CA SER A 83 -5.64 -25.23 5.10
C SER A 83 -6.33 -24.34 6.14
N GLU A 84 -7.38 -24.87 6.75
CA GLU A 84 -7.98 -24.28 7.94
C GLU A 84 -7.03 -24.46 9.13
N PRO A 85 -6.81 -23.44 9.98
CA PRO A 85 -6.06 -23.62 11.22
C PRO A 85 -6.83 -24.57 12.17
N ASP A 86 -6.10 -25.40 12.91
CA ASP A 86 -6.67 -26.21 14.00
C ASP A 86 -7.33 -25.30 15.04
N ALA A 87 -8.54 -25.67 15.46
CA ALA A 87 -9.42 -24.91 16.35
C ALA A 87 -8.99 -24.98 17.83
#